data_AF-A0AAU4AVD8-F1
#
_entry.id   AF-A0AAU4AVD8-F1
#
_cell.length_a   1.000
_cell.length_b   1.000
_cell.length_c   1.000
_cell.angle_alpha   90.00
_cell.angle_beta   90.00
_cell.angle_gamma   90.00
#
_symmetry.space_group_name_H-M   'P 1'
#
loop_
_entity.id
_entity.type
_entity.pdbx_description
1 polymer ?
#
loop_
_entity_poly.entity_id
_entity_poly.type
_entity_poly.pdbx_seq_one_letter_code
_entity_poly.pdbx_strand_id
1 'polypeptide(L)'
;MTDFVPDLLPVCGARRRLSERLAAAAEALAPTGAAEPPQAGRDLRCVLQAHTAGDHHAYVMHLDGQDTGSVWGRWGHEEGPLGLVVLPDCKAVAPEPLDEACCQYAEHPGGHCYELTDPWQP
;
A
#
# COMPACT_ATOMS: atom_id res chain seq x y z
N MET A 1 -31.01 -3.50 -10.15
CA MET A 1 -29.78 -4.00 -9.52
C MET A 1 -28.81 -4.21 -10.65
N THR A 2 -27.97 -3.22 -10.89
CA THR A 2 -26.94 -3.29 -11.93
C THR A 2 -25.79 -4.05 -11.29
N ASP A 3 -25.47 -5.24 -11.79
CA ASP A 3 -24.30 -5.98 -11.36
C ASP A 3 -23.07 -5.07 -11.51
N PHE A 4 -22.43 -4.75 -10.38
CA PHE A 4 -21.10 -4.17 -10.40
C PHE A 4 -20.15 -5.27 -10.89
N VAL A 5 -19.86 -5.24 -12.19
CA VAL A 5 -18.76 -6.02 -12.77
C VAL A 5 -17.60 -5.05 -12.87
N PRO A 6 -16.67 -5.01 -11.90
CA PRO A 6 -15.52 -4.14 -12.01
C PRO A 6 -14.76 -4.52 -13.27
N ASP A 7 -14.32 -3.52 -14.04
CA ASP A 7 -13.27 -3.69 -15.03
C ASP A 7 -11.99 -4.02 -14.26
N LEU A 8 -11.83 -5.31 -13.97
CA LEU A 8 -10.79 -5.87 -13.11
C LEU A 8 -9.40 -5.70 -13.75
N LEU A 9 -8.85 -4.50 -13.67
CA LEU A 9 -7.50 -4.21 -14.12
C LEU A 9 -6.50 -4.90 -13.19
N PRO A 10 -5.40 -5.47 -13.72
CA PRO A 10 -4.45 -6.19 -12.90
C PRO A 10 -3.66 -5.22 -12.00
N VAL A 11 -3.25 -5.68 -10.82
CA VAL A 11 -2.26 -4.96 -10.02
C VAL A 11 -0.86 -5.04 -10.64
N CYS A 12 0.01 -4.09 -10.28
CA CYS A 12 1.38 -3.98 -10.79
C CYS A 12 2.24 -5.21 -10.47
N GLY A 13 2.26 -5.65 -9.21
CA GLY A 13 2.98 -6.84 -8.78
C GLY A 13 4.50 -6.71 -8.68
N ALA A 14 5.10 -5.54 -8.97
CA ALA A 14 6.53 -5.29 -8.79
C ALA A 14 6.95 -5.54 -7.32
N ARG A 15 8.09 -6.21 -7.12
CA ARG A 15 8.55 -6.63 -5.79
C ARG A 15 9.89 -6.01 -5.40
N ARG A 16 10.05 -5.75 -4.10
CA ARG A 16 11.32 -5.36 -3.48
C ARG A 16 11.42 -5.95 -2.09
N ARG A 17 12.64 -6.05 -1.56
CA ARG A 17 12.87 -6.43 -0.18
C ARG A 17 13.40 -5.25 0.62
N LEU A 18 12.76 -4.98 1.75
CA LEU A 18 13.16 -3.92 2.68
C LEU A 18 14.40 -4.40 3.47
N SER A 19 15.50 -3.64 3.38
CA SER A 19 16.72 -3.96 4.13
C SER A 19 16.52 -3.86 5.64
N GLU A 20 17.36 -4.53 6.43
CA GLU A 20 17.38 -4.44 7.90
C GLU A 20 17.34 -3.00 8.40
N ARG A 21 18.19 -2.16 7.82
CA ARG A 21 18.27 -0.73 8.16
C ARG A 21 16.98 0.03 7.86
N LEU A 22 16.33 -0.26 6.73
CA LEU A 22 15.09 0.42 6.37
C LEU A 22 13.91 -0.06 7.22
N ALA A 23 13.83 -1.35 7.58
CA ALA A 23 12.80 -1.80 8.52
C ALA A 23 12.92 -1.12 9.87
N ALA A 24 14.13 -1.10 10.44
CA ALA A 24 14.37 -0.40 11.71
C ALA A 24 14.02 1.10 11.60
N ALA A 25 14.28 1.74 10.46
CA ALA A 25 13.89 3.12 10.22
C ALA A 25 12.36 3.30 10.13
N ALA A 26 11.64 2.35 9.54
CA ALA A 26 10.17 2.37 9.49
C ALA A 26 9.56 2.19 10.89
N GLU A 27 10.07 1.24 11.66
CA GLU A 27 9.62 0.96 13.03
C GLU A 27 9.88 2.15 13.96
N ALA A 28 10.97 2.88 13.75
CA ALA A 28 11.28 4.11 14.49
C ALA A 28 10.31 5.28 14.19
N LEU A 29 9.46 5.19 13.17
CA LEU A 29 8.41 6.19 12.90
C LEU A 29 7.15 5.96 13.74
N ALA A 30 7.00 4.79 14.35
CA ALA A 30 5.84 4.50 15.18
C ALA A 30 5.83 5.38 16.45
N PRO A 31 4.63 5.79 16.93
CA PRO A 31 4.53 6.54 18.17
C PRO A 31 5.06 5.73 19.35
N THR A 32 5.71 6.42 20.29
CA THR A 32 6.16 5.81 21.54
C THR A 32 4.97 5.36 22.37
N GLY A 33 4.96 4.08 22.79
CA GLY A 33 3.90 3.52 23.63
C GLY A 33 2.80 2.76 22.88
N ALA A 34 3.03 2.39 21.61
CA ALA A 34 2.19 1.42 20.91
C ALA A 34 2.01 0.14 21.75
N ALA A 35 0.81 -0.43 21.71
CA ALA A 35 0.46 -1.60 22.52
C ALA A 35 1.28 -2.84 22.16
N GLU A 36 1.68 -2.93 20.88
CA GLU A 36 2.56 -3.96 20.35
C GLU A 36 3.78 -3.29 19.67
N PRO A 37 4.93 -3.97 19.62
CA PRO A 37 6.07 -3.44 18.90
C PRO A 37 5.73 -3.30 17.41
N PRO A 38 6.02 -2.14 16.79
CA PRO A 38 5.84 -1.96 15.36
C PRO A 38 6.63 -3.02 14.60
N GLN A 39 5.99 -3.68 13.63
CA GLN A 39 6.65 -4.69 12.80
C GLN A 39 6.54 -4.30 11.33
N ALA A 40 7.67 -3.91 10.74
CA ALA A 40 7.73 -3.58 9.33
C ALA A 40 7.69 -4.85 8.46
N GLY A 41 6.79 -4.86 7.47
CA GLY A 41 6.78 -5.84 6.39
C GLY A 41 8.09 -5.79 5.59
N ARG A 42 8.65 -6.95 5.27
CA ARG A 42 9.94 -7.07 4.58
C ARG A 42 9.82 -7.27 3.08
N ASP A 43 8.85 -8.07 2.68
CA ASP A 43 8.65 -8.45 1.29
C ASP A 43 7.57 -7.54 0.70
N LEU A 44 8.02 -6.53 -0.03
CA LEU A 44 7.18 -5.49 -0.59
C LEU A 44 6.63 -5.94 -1.95
N ARG A 45 5.34 -5.69 -2.17
CA ARG A 45 4.69 -5.85 -3.47
C ARG A 45 3.87 -4.60 -3.78
N CYS A 46 4.08 -4.04 -4.97
CA CYS A 46 3.24 -2.95 -5.45
C CYS A 46 1.87 -3.49 -5.85
N VAL A 47 0.84 -3.03 -5.14
CA VAL A 47 -0.57 -3.42 -5.34
C VAL A 47 -1.41 -2.30 -5.98
N LEU A 48 -0.75 -1.24 -6.48
CA LEU A 48 -1.40 -0.26 -7.35
C LEU A 48 -1.80 -0.92 -8.67
N GLN A 49 -2.77 -0.33 -9.38
CA GLN A 49 -3.11 -0.74 -10.74
C GLN A 49 -1.84 -0.82 -11.61
N ALA A 50 -1.74 -1.81 -12.50
CA ALA A 50 -0.61 -1.98 -13.40
C ALA A 50 -0.27 -0.68 -14.14
N HIS A 51 1.01 -0.30 -14.06
CA HIS A 51 1.52 0.96 -14.58
C HIS A 51 2.92 0.77 -15.18
N THR A 52 3.25 1.57 -16.19
CA THR A 52 4.57 1.56 -16.87
C THR A 52 5.42 2.79 -16.54
N ALA A 53 4.85 3.75 -15.81
CA ALA A 53 5.49 4.99 -15.40
C ALA A 53 5.09 5.34 -13.96
N GLY A 54 5.85 6.23 -13.33
CA GLY A 54 5.69 6.59 -11.92
C GLY A 54 6.38 5.60 -10.97
N ASP A 55 6.42 5.96 -9.69
CA ASP A 55 7.07 5.13 -8.68
C ASP A 55 6.13 4.04 -8.16
N HIS A 56 6.70 2.86 -7.94
CA HIS A 56 6.05 1.81 -7.19
C HIS A 56 5.95 2.18 -5.72
N HIS A 57 4.83 1.80 -5.12
CA HIS A 57 4.56 1.94 -3.70
C HIS A 57 4.05 0.62 -3.13
N ALA A 58 4.50 0.28 -1.93
CA ALA A 58 4.02 -0.89 -1.20
C ALA A 58 3.89 -0.58 0.29
N TYR A 59 2.83 -1.07 0.90
CA TYR A 59 2.61 -0.96 2.34
C TYR A 59 3.75 -1.62 3.11
N VAL A 60 4.24 -0.94 4.14
CA VAL A 60 5.28 -1.47 5.05
C VAL A 60 4.67 -1.71 6.43
N MET A 61 3.96 -0.71 6.97
CA MET A 61 3.47 -0.72 8.34
C MET A 61 2.43 0.40 8.54
N HIS A 62 1.41 0.16 9.35
CA HIS A 62 0.46 1.18 9.77
C HIS A 62 1.04 2.01 10.91
N LEU A 63 0.68 3.30 10.99
CA LEU A 63 1.04 4.14 12.12
C LEU A 63 -0.19 4.35 12.98
N ASP A 64 -0.15 3.89 14.23
CA ASP A 64 -1.24 4.09 15.17
C ASP A 64 -1.52 5.58 15.42
N GLY A 65 -2.81 5.93 15.48
CA GLY A 65 -3.28 7.29 15.71
C GLY A 65 -4.34 7.70 14.70
N GLN A 66 -5.10 8.75 15.03
CA GLN A 66 -6.05 9.30 14.07
C GLN A 66 -5.29 10.11 13.02
N ASP A 67 -5.52 9.80 11.74
CA ASP A 67 -4.97 10.53 10.59
C ASP A 67 -3.43 10.52 10.47
N THR A 68 -2.77 9.55 11.09
CA THR A 68 -1.32 9.29 11.01
C THR A 68 -0.92 8.56 9.73
N GLY A 69 -1.84 7.79 9.14
CA GLY A 69 -1.65 7.06 7.88
C GLY A 69 -0.75 5.83 8.04
N SER A 70 0.01 5.54 7.00
CA SER A 70 0.85 4.35 6.92
C SER A 70 2.24 4.67 6.37
N VAL A 71 3.23 3.85 6.72
CA VAL A 71 4.56 3.85 6.10
C VAL A 71 4.52 3.00 4.83
N TRP A 72 5.07 3.56 3.75
CA TRP A 72 5.16 2.96 2.43
C TRP A 72 6.61 2.88 1.97
N GLY A 73 6.98 1.78 1.33
CA GLY A 73 8.20 1.69 0.54
C GLY A 73 7.95 2.30 -0.84
N ARG A 74 8.88 3.12 -1.33
CA ARG A 74 8.81 3.79 -2.63
C ARG A 74 10.06 3.52 -3.47
N TRP A 75 9.90 3.10 -4.72
CA TRP A 75 11.01 2.90 -5.66
C TRP A 75 10.58 3.12 -7.12
N GLY A 76 11.49 3.64 -7.94
CA GLY A 76 11.23 3.86 -9.37
C GLY A 76 11.47 2.61 -10.22
N HIS A 77 12.72 2.15 -10.30
CA HIS A 77 13.11 0.94 -11.03
C HIS A 77 13.52 -0.18 -10.07
N GLU A 78 13.49 -1.43 -10.54
CA GLU A 78 13.80 -2.62 -9.75
C GLU A 78 15.21 -2.57 -9.11
N GLU A 79 16.19 -1.98 -9.78
CA GLU A 79 17.56 -1.82 -9.27
C GLU A 79 17.83 -0.45 -8.59
N GLY A 80 16.84 0.45 -8.59
CA GLY A 80 16.96 1.79 -8.02
C GLY A 80 16.94 1.83 -6.48
N PRO A 81 17.21 2.98 -5.86
CA PRO A 81 17.10 3.13 -4.42
C PRO A 81 15.67 2.88 -3.94
N LEU A 82 15.55 2.20 -2.79
CA LEU A 82 14.30 2.01 -2.07
C LEU A 82 14.25 2.99 -0.90
N GLY A 83 13.25 3.86 -0.90
CA GLY A 83 12.99 4.82 0.18
C GLY A 83 11.76 4.46 1.00
N LEU A 84 11.59 5.15 2.13
CA LEU A 84 10.37 5.13 2.93
C LEU A 84 9.66 6.48 2.81
N VAL A 85 8.34 6.46 2.84
CA VAL A 85 7.49 7.65 2.88
C VAL A 85 6.28 7.37 3.77
N VAL A 86 5.84 8.37 4.53
CA VAL A 86 4.57 8.29 5.28
C VAL A 86 3.51 8.96 4.43
N LEU A 87 2.41 8.25 4.17
CA LEU A 87 1.30 8.76 3.37
C LEU A 87 -0.02 8.52 4.12
N PRO A 88 -0.97 9.47 4.04
CA PRO A 88 -2.30 9.28 4.62
C PRO A 88 -3.03 8.13 3.93
N ASP A 89 -3.94 7.45 4.63
CA ASP A 89 -4.74 6.38 4.05
C ASP A 89 -5.85 6.96 3.15
N CYS A 90 -6.16 6.26 2.07
CA CYS A 90 -7.27 6.58 1.19
C CYS A 90 -8.59 6.46 1.96
N LYS A 91 -9.46 7.48 1.82
CA LYS A 91 -10.78 7.50 2.49
C LYS A 91 -11.90 6.92 1.61
N ALA A 92 -11.58 6.41 0.43
CA ALA A 92 -12.56 5.78 -0.46
C ALA A 92 -13.08 4.48 0.13
N VAL A 93 -14.38 4.24 -0.04
CA VAL A 93 -15.07 3.02 0.36
C VAL A 93 -15.85 2.53 -0.86
N ALA A 94 -15.80 1.23 -1.12
CA ALA A 94 -16.56 0.62 -2.19
C ALA A 94 -18.06 0.87 -1.99
N PRO A 95 -18.83 1.05 -3.06
CA PRO A 95 -20.28 1.11 -2.94
C PRO A 95 -20.85 -0.24 -2.46
N GLU A 96 -22.03 -0.17 -1.83
CA GLU A 96 -22.82 -1.36 -1.49
C GLU A 96 -22.99 -2.30 -2.69
N PRO A 97 -22.95 -3.64 -2.49
CA PRO A 97 -22.93 -4.33 -1.20
C PRO A 97 -21.53 -4.65 -0.66
N LEU A 98 -20.46 -4.10 -1.27
CA LEU A 98 -19.10 -4.48 -0.89
C LEU A 98 -18.66 -3.74 0.39
N ASP A 99 -18.87 -2.42 0.45
CA ASP A 99 -18.53 -1.55 1.60
C ASP A 99 -17.11 -1.71 2.16
N GLU A 100 -16.18 -2.16 1.31
CA GLU A 100 -14.78 -2.34 1.64
C GLU A 100 -14.01 -1.02 1.52
N ALA A 101 -13.24 -0.67 2.55
CA ALA A 101 -12.34 0.48 2.52
C ALA A 101 -11.14 0.23 1.58
N CYS A 102 -10.70 1.28 0.89
CA CYS A 102 -9.51 1.20 0.07
C CYS A 102 -8.26 1.02 0.93
N CYS A 103 -7.44 0.00 0.65
CA CYS A 103 -6.22 -0.30 1.39
C CYS A 103 -4.97 0.46 0.89
N GLN A 104 -5.15 1.50 0.09
CA GLN A 104 -4.07 2.31 -0.49
C GLN A 104 -3.90 3.67 0.21
N TYR A 105 -2.83 4.40 -0.13
CA TYR A 105 -2.63 5.78 0.33
C TYR A 105 -3.55 6.77 -0.42
N ALA A 106 -3.84 7.93 0.18
CA ALA A 106 -4.71 8.93 -0.43
C ALA A 106 -4.12 9.46 -1.75
N GLU A 107 -5.00 9.70 -2.73
CA GLU A 107 -4.63 10.20 -4.07
C GLU A 107 -3.67 9.27 -4.84
N HIS A 108 -3.66 7.97 -4.50
CA HIS A 108 -2.95 6.97 -5.29
C HIS A 108 -3.43 6.96 -6.76
N PRO A 109 -2.54 6.69 -7.74
CA PRO A 109 -2.94 6.57 -9.13
C PRO A 109 -3.69 5.25 -9.37
N GLY A 110 -4.51 5.24 -10.42
CA GLY A 110 -5.29 4.07 -10.84
C GLY A 110 -6.53 3.81 -9.98
N GLY A 111 -7.17 2.66 -10.23
CA GLY A 111 -8.37 2.22 -9.50
C GLY A 111 -8.09 1.87 -8.04
N HIS A 112 -9.14 1.93 -7.23
CA HIS A 112 -9.12 1.49 -5.84
C HIS A 112 -8.94 -0.02 -5.75
N CYS A 113 -8.43 -0.54 -4.63
CA CYS A 113 -8.10 -1.97 -4.50
C CYS A 113 -9.29 -2.91 -4.80
N TYR A 114 -10.52 -2.51 -4.50
CA TYR A 114 -11.75 -3.25 -4.79
C TYR A 114 -12.16 -3.23 -6.27
N GLU A 115 -11.51 -2.43 -7.11
CA GLU A 115 -11.71 -2.35 -8.56
C GLU A 115 -10.64 -3.14 -9.33
N LEU A 116 -9.63 -3.68 -8.62
CA LEU A 116 -8.48 -4.34 -9.20
C LEU A 116 -8.50 -5.84 -8.95
N THR A 117 -7.89 -6.61 -9.85
CA THR A 117 -7.61 -8.03 -9.61
C THR A 117 -6.16 -8.23 -9.26
N ASP A 118 -5.94 -8.93 -8.15
CA ASP A 118 -4.64 -9.44 -7.76
C ASP A 118 -4.56 -10.94 -8.11
N PRO A 119 -3.92 -11.33 -9.23
CA PRO A 119 -3.83 -12.74 -9.62
C PRO A 119 -2.95 -13.58 -8.67
N TRP A 120 -2.35 -12.97 -7.64
CA TRP A 120 -1.52 -13.62 -6.62
C TRP A 120 -2.19 -13.65 -5.23
N GLN A 121 -3.43 -13.18 -5.11
CA GLN A 121 -4.31 -13.32 -3.94
C GLN A 121 -5.67 -13.82 -4.43
N PRO A 122 -5.85 -15.16 -4.60
CA PRO A 122 -7.12 -15.73 -5.03
C PRO A 122 -8.21 -15.68 -3.96
#